data_AF-A0A7V9NVQ3-F1
#
_entry.id   AF-A0A7V9NVQ3-F1
#
_cell.length_a   1.000
_cell.length_b   1.000
_cell.length_c   1.000
_cell.angle_alpha   90.00
_cell.angle_beta   90.00
_cell.angle_gamma   90.00
#
_symmetry.space_group_name_H-M   'P 1'
#
loop_
_entity.id
_entity.type
_entity.pdbx_description
1 polymer ?
#
loop_
_entity_poly.entity_id
_entity_poly.type
_entity_poly.pdbx_seq_one_letter_code
_entity_poly.pdbx_strand_id
1 'polypeptide(L)'
;MLRLTKKENTVNINFDIYLINRSNTDVNLFILASSIKKQIESVYSGKFSSLELTTIATIKPIYKHQLRLLYNNLVIAISDHVTNDNVAEADFGGLLIKLNPKHIDSINSGKNKRTIAHELGHILGLDHPHANAKFESVNTAASLLEQNITNEEKKYNLMCQGWYIQKANIDLNDALVLTENQIIVILENYFSKKLNKNYSLAKGIFNYKWIGKI
;
A
#
# COMPACT_ATOMS: atom_id res chain seq x y z
N MET A 1 -6.09 8.58 -8.02
CA MET A 1 -6.64 9.42 -6.94
C MET A 1 -7.42 8.57 -5.93
N LEU A 2 -7.21 8.81 -4.63
CA LEU A 2 -7.98 8.20 -3.54
C LEU A 2 -9.25 9.03 -3.29
N ARG A 3 -10.41 8.38 -3.22
CA ARG A 3 -11.67 9.01 -2.82
C ARG A 3 -12.30 8.19 -1.71
N LEU A 4 -12.68 8.84 -0.62
CA LEU A 4 -13.33 8.22 0.52
C LEU A 4 -14.65 8.94 0.82
N THR A 5 -15.69 8.16 1.08
CA THR A 5 -16.97 8.66 1.61
C THR A 5 -17.36 7.87 2.86
N LYS A 6 -18.03 8.55 3.79
CA LYS A 6 -18.63 7.93 4.97
C LYS A 6 -20.10 8.33 5.03
N LYS A 7 -20.99 7.35 5.10
CA LYS A 7 -22.42 7.54 5.36
C LYS A 7 -22.80 6.63 6.50
N GLU A 8 -23.23 7.21 7.62
CA GLU A 8 -23.50 6.46 8.86
C GLU A 8 -22.29 5.58 9.22
N ASN A 9 -22.49 4.27 9.30
CA ASN A 9 -21.46 3.28 9.63
C ASN A 9 -20.78 2.68 8.40
N THR A 10 -21.18 3.07 7.19
CA THR A 10 -20.57 2.58 5.95
C THR A 10 -19.50 3.53 5.45
N VAL A 11 -18.30 2.99 5.24
CA VAL A 11 -17.15 3.65 4.63
C VAL A 11 -16.93 3.07 3.25
N ASN A 12 -16.84 3.92 2.23
CA ASN A 12 -16.48 3.50 0.88
C ASN A 12 -15.15 4.11 0.49
N ILE A 13 -14.21 3.29 0.04
CA ILE A 13 -12.90 3.72 -0.46
C ILE A 13 -12.77 3.35 -1.93
N ASN A 14 -12.46 4.35 -2.77
CA ASN A 14 -12.16 4.17 -4.17
C ASN A 14 -10.69 4.49 -4.43
N PHE A 15 -9.94 3.50 -4.93
CA PHE A 15 -8.56 3.67 -5.39
C PHE A 15 -8.52 3.77 -6.91
N ASP A 16 -8.08 4.91 -7.44
CA ASP A 16 -7.68 5.04 -8.83
C ASP A 16 -6.14 5.02 -8.91
N ILE A 17 -5.57 3.96 -9.49
CA ILE A 17 -4.13 3.69 -9.53
C ILE A 17 -3.66 3.55 -10.98
N TYR A 18 -2.54 4.20 -11.32
CA TYR A 18 -1.85 3.95 -12.58
C TYR A 18 -0.77 2.88 -12.41
N LEU A 19 -0.71 1.93 -13.34
CA LEU A 19 0.27 0.86 -13.37
C LEU A 19 1.17 1.02 -14.59
N ILE A 20 2.48 1.02 -14.40
CA ILE A 20 3.45 1.19 -15.50
C ILE A 20 4.61 0.21 -15.38
N ASN A 21 5.00 -0.40 -16.50
CA ASN A 21 6.24 -1.16 -16.58
C ASN A 21 7.40 -0.25 -16.99
N ARG A 22 8.39 -0.10 -16.10
CA ARG A 22 9.63 0.63 -16.32
C ARG A 22 10.87 -0.26 -16.24
N SER A 23 10.73 -1.56 -15.97
CA SER A 23 11.83 -2.51 -16.02
C SER A 23 12.13 -2.94 -17.46
N ASN A 24 13.20 -3.71 -17.60
CA ASN A 24 13.57 -4.41 -18.83
C ASN A 24 12.88 -5.78 -18.97
N THR A 25 12.18 -6.24 -17.94
CA THR A 25 11.40 -7.49 -17.98
C THR A 25 10.06 -7.25 -18.66
N ASP A 26 9.67 -8.14 -19.57
CA ASP A 26 8.31 -8.11 -20.11
C ASP A 26 7.31 -8.53 -19.04
N VAL A 27 6.27 -7.72 -18.87
CA VAL A 27 5.26 -7.92 -17.81
C VAL A 27 3.89 -7.71 -18.41
N ASN A 28 3.04 -8.73 -18.27
CA ASN A 28 1.63 -8.59 -18.61
C ASN A 28 0.92 -7.71 -17.56
N LEU A 29 0.85 -6.42 -17.85
CA LEU A 29 0.25 -5.42 -16.97
C LEU A 29 -1.24 -5.64 -16.70
N PHE A 30 -1.98 -6.34 -17.58
CA PHE A 30 -3.40 -6.61 -17.37
C PHE A 30 -3.61 -7.70 -16.32
N ILE A 31 -2.81 -8.77 -16.37
CA ILE A 31 -2.81 -9.82 -15.33
C ILE A 31 -2.43 -9.20 -13.99
N LEU A 32 -1.34 -8.43 -13.97
CA LEU A 32 -0.87 -7.76 -12.76
C LEU A 32 -1.91 -6.78 -12.19
N ALA A 33 -2.55 -5.97 -13.03
CA ALA A 33 -3.62 -5.07 -12.62
C ALA A 33 -4.79 -5.81 -11.96
N SER A 34 -5.19 -6.96 -12.52
CA SER A 34 -6.25 -7.80 -11.96
C SER A 34 -5.86 -8.39 -10.61
N SER A 35 -4.63 -8.89 -10.46
CA SER A 35 -4.14 -9.43 -9.19
C SER A 35 -4.00 -8.36 -8.12
N ILE A 36 -3.46 -7.18 -8.44
CA ILE A 36 -3.39 -6.02 -7.54
C ILE A 36 -4.79 -5.63 -7.06
N LYS A 37 -5.74 -5.48 -8.00
CA LYS A 37 -7.13 -5.13 -7.69
C LYS A 37 -7.72 -6.08 -6.65
N LYS A 38 -7.63 -7.39 -6.89
CA LYS A 38 -8.15 -8.41 -5.98
C LYS A 38 -7.53 -8.32 -4.59
N GLN A 39 -6.22 -8.14 -4.50
CA GLN A 39 -5.53 -8.00 -3.21
C GLN A 39 -6.04 -6.80 -2.43
N ILE A 40 -6.09 -5.62 -3.05
CA ILE A 40 -6.56 -4.38 -2.42
C ILE A 40 -8.01 -4.55 -1.96
N GLU A 41 -8.91 -5.00 -2.83
CA GLU A 41 -10.33 -5.14 -2.49
C GLU A 41 -10.56 -6.19 -1.40
N SER A 42 -9.75 -7.26 -1.34
CA SER A 42 -9.86 -8.28 -0.29
C SER A 42 -9.37 -7.82 1.08
N VAL A 43 -8.32 -7.00 1.14
CA VAL A 43 -7.71 -6.55 2.40
C VAL A 43 -8.46 -5.34 2.97
N TYR A 44 -8.87 -4.43 2.09
CA TYR A 44 -9.53 -3.18 2.47
C TYR A 44 -11.06 -3.28 2.39
N SER A 45 -11.65 -4.46 2.59
CA SER A 45 -13.11 -4.58 2.71
C SER A 45 -13.45 -5.50 3.88
N GLY A 46 -14.55 -5.22 4.57
CA GLY A 46 -14.98 -6.05 5.69
C GLY A 46 -15.93 -5.35 6.63
N LYS A 47 -16.46 -6.13 7.58
CA LYS A 47 -17.28 -5.63 8.68
C LYS A 47 -16.44 -5.60 9.96
N PHE A 48 -16.54 -4.48 10.65
CA PHE A 48 -15.92 -4.20 11.94
C PHE A 48 -17.03 -3.98 12.97
N SER A 49 -16.67 -3.85 14.24
CA SER A 49 -17.62 -3.72 15.35
C SER A 49 -18.61 -2.57 15.14
N SER A 50 -18.13 -1.41 14.66
CA SER A 50 -18.97 -0.22 14.45
C SER A 50 -19.05 0.26 13.00
N LEU A 51 -18.26 -0.34 12.09
CA LEU A 51 -18.11 0.13 10.72
C LEU A 51 -18.20 -1.02 9.69
N GLU A 52 -18.70 -0.71 8.50
CA GLU A 52 -18.58 -1.56 7.32
C GLU A 52 -17.76 -0.84 6.27
N LEU A 53 -16.69 -1.47 5.81
CA LEU A 53 -15.79 -0.95 4.80
C LEU A 53 -16.01 -1.67 3.48
N THR A 54 -16.29 -0.90 2.43
CA THR A 54 -16.31 -1.38 1.05
C THR A 54 -15.23 -0.68 0.24
N THR A 55 -14.38 -1.46 -0.43
CA THR A 55 -13.34 -0.90 -1.31
C THR A 55 -13.56 -1.29 -2.76
N ILE A 56 -13.34 -0.33 -3.66
CA ILE A 56 -13.25 -0.54 -5.10
C ILE A 56 -11.89 -0.04 -5.57
N ALA A 57 -11.15 -0.89 -6.28
CA ALA A 57 -9.88 -0.53 -6.89
C ALA A 57 -9.99 -0.54 -8.42
N THR A 58 -9.57 0.56 -9.02
CA THR A 58 -9.42 0.73 -10.47
C THR A 58 -7.94 0.86 -10.80
N ILE A 59 -7.36 -0.19 -11.38
CA ILE A 59 -5.96 -0.23 -11.79
C ILE A 59 -5.89 -0.03 -13.30
N LYS A 60 -5.21 1.04 -13.74
CA LYS A 60 -5.10 1.42 -15.15
C LYS A 60 -3.67 1.23 -15.63
N PRO A 61 -3.39 0.17 -16.40
CA PRO A 61 -2.14 0.06 -17.14
C PRO A 61 -1.95 1.27 -18.06
N ILE A 62 -0.76 1.86 -18.03
CA ILE A 62 -0.37 2.94 -18.93
C ILE A 62 0.97 2.65 -19.57
N TYR A 63 1.22 3.31 -20.70
CA TYR A 63 2.45 3.17 -21.46
C TYR A 63 3.47 4.26 -21.11
N LYS A 64 4.74 4.01 -21.46
CA LYS A 64 5.87 4.93 -21.20
C LYS A 64 5.70 6.34 -21.78
N HIS A 65 4.86 6.55 -22.78
CA HIS A 65 4.60 7.89 -23.33
C HIS A 65 3.53 8.68 -22.53
N GLN A 66 2.86 8.05 -21.57
CA GLN A 66 1.78 8.65 -20.77
C GLN A 66 2.24 9.10 -19.38
N LEU A 67 3.55 9.33 -19.16
CA LEU A 67 4.12 9.68 -17.85
C LEU A 67 3.47 10.90 -17.20
N ARG A 68 2.89 11.80 -18.00
CA ARG A 68 2.12 12.95 -17.48
C ARG A 68 0.92 12.56 -16.61
N LEU A 69 0.38 11.35 -16.77
CA LEU A 69 -0.72 10.85 -15.95
C LEU A 69 -0.27 10.48 -14.54
N LEU A 70 1.03 10.24 -14.34
CA LEU A 70 1.60 9.88 -13.05
C LEU A 70 1.57 11.06 -12.06
N TYR A 71 1.54 12.29 -12.55
CA TYR A 71 1.50 13.47 -11.68
C TYR A 71 0.23 13.49 -10.83
N ASN A 72 0.41 13.70 -9.52
CA ASN A 72 -0.66 13.80 -8.51
C ASN A 72 -1.58 12.57 -8.43
N ASN A 73 -1.12 11.42 -8.92
CA ASN A 73 -1.86 10.17 -8.85
C ASN A 73 -1.08 9.12 -8.07
N LEU A 74 -1.81 8.13 -7.56
CA LEU A 74 -1.21 6.94 -6.98
C LEU A 74 -0.66 6.08 -8.12
N VAL A 75 0.60 5.68 -8.01
CA VAL A 75 1.31 4.96 -9.06
C VAL A 75 1.91 3.69 -8.50
N ILE A 76 1.76 2.60 -9.24
CA ILE A 76 2.54 1.38 -9.08
C ILE A 76 3.45 1.26 -10.30
N ALA A 77 4.76 1.17 -10.08
CA ALA A 77 5.74 1.06 -11.15
C ALA A 77 6.60 -0.20 -10.97
N ILE A 78 6.71 -1.02 -12.01
CA ILE A 78 7.70 -2.10 -12.02
C ILE A 78 9.05 -1.48 -12.35
N SER A 79 10.07 -1.69 -11.51
CA SER A 79 11.37 -1.01 -11.64
C SER A 79 12.55 -1.95 -11.33
N ASP A 80 13.56 -1.92 -12.19
CA ASP A 80 14.84 -2.62 -11.98
C ASP A 80 15.68 -2.02 -10.85
N HIS A 81 15.31 -0.85 -10.33
CA HIS A 81 16.04 -0.14 -9.27
C HIS A 81 15.69 -0.59 -7.85
N VAL A 82 14.68 -1.44 -7.68
CA VAL A 82 14.39 -2.05 -6.37
C VAL A 82 15.45 -3.13 -6.12
N THR A 83 16.38 -2.86 -5.21
CA THR A 83 17.56 -3.71 -4.97
C THR A 83 17.36 -4.66 -3.78
N ASN A 84 18.24 -5.67 -3.63
CA ASN A 84 18.34 -6.57 -2.46
C ASN A 84 17.13 -7.46 -2.13
N ASP A 85 16.60 -8.21 -3.10
CA ASP A 85 15.45 -9.13 -2.95
C ASP A 85 14.17 -8.54 -2.33
N ASN A 86 14.17 -7.24 -2.02
CA ASN A 86 13.00 -6.48 -1.61
C ASN A 86 11.92 -6.62 -2.66
N VAL A 87 10.71 -6.93 -2.21
CA VAL A 87 9.55 -7.11 -3.09
C VAL A 87 9.07 -5.77 -3.61
N ALA A 88 9.01 -4.76 -2.73
CA ALA A 88 8.55 -3.43 -3.06
C ALA A 88 9.27 -2.36 -2.22
N GLU A 89 9.23 -1.14 -2.72
CA GLU A 89 9.66 0.07 -2.01
C GLU A 89 8.62 1.17 -2.25
N ALA A 90 8.18 1.84 -1.19
CA ALA A 90 7.34 3.02 -1.30
C ALA A 90 8.18 4.31 -1.27
N ASP A 91 8.03 5.15 -2.29
CA ASP A 91 8.66 6.47 -2.40
C ASP A 91 7.63 7.60 -2.28
N PHE A 92 8.13 8.83 -2.10
CA PHE A 92 7.32 10.07 -2.10
C PHE A 92 6.18 10.05 -1.08
N GLY A 93 6.45 9.55 0.13
CA GLY A 93 5.43 9.43 1.18
C GLY A 93 4.31 8.46 0.79
N GLY A 94 4.65 7.40 0.06
CA GLY A 94 3.73 6.35 -0.35
C GLY A 94 3.19 6.49 -1.78
N LEU A 95 3.17 7.69 -2.37
CA LEU A 95 2.47 7.93 -3.65
C LEU A 95 2.97 7.12 -4.85
N LEU A 96 4.19 6.56 -4.74
CA LEU A 96 4.76 5.63 -5.70
C LEU A 96 5.12 4.32 -4.98
N ILE A 97 4.50 3.23 -5.38
CA ILE A 97 4.93 1.88 -5.01
C ILE A 97 5.78 1.35 -6.16
N LYS A 98 7.04 1.04 -5.89
CA LYS A 98 7.93 0.37 -6.85
C LYS A 98 7.89 -1.12 -6.58
N LEU A 99 7.63 -1.91 -7.62
CA LEU A 99 7.66 -3.36 -7.55
C LEU A 99 8.92 -3.89 -8.21
N ASN A 100 9.56 -4.86 -7.56
CA ASN A 100 10.68 -5.58 -8.13
C ASN A 100 10.18 -6.59 -9.18
N PRO A 101 10.70 -6.58 -10.42
CA PRO A 101 10.26 -7.47 -11.48
C PRO A 101 10.39 -8.96 -11.13
N LYS A 102 11.36 -9.34 -10.28
CA LYS A 102 11.56 -10.74 -9.85
C LYS A 102 10.38 -11.34 -9.10
N HIS A 103 9.54 -10.49 -8.49
CA HIS A 103 8.44 -10.93 -7.63
C HIS A 103 7.07 -10.84 -8.29
N ILE A 104 6.99 -10.39 -9.55
CA ILE A 104 5.72 -10.21 -10.26
C ILE A 104 4.95 -11.52 -10.40
N ASP A 105 5.62 -12.65 -10.66
CA ASP A 105 4.95 -13.95 -10.75
C ASP A 105 4.33 -14.38 -9.42
N SER A 106 4.99 -14.08 -8.30
CA SER A 106 4.46 -14.33 -6.96
C SER A 106 3.21 -13.49 -6.67
N ILE A 107 3.18 -12.25 -7.15
CA ILE A 107 2.04 -11.34 -7.00
C ILE A 107 0.89 -11.81 -7.89
N ASN A 108 1.18 -12.13 -9.16
CA ASN A 108 0.22 -12.61 -10.14
C ASN A 108 -0.46 -13.90 -9.68
N SER A 109 0.32 -14.85 -9.17
CA SER A 109 -0.18 -16.13 -8.65
C SER A 109 -0.87 -16.01 -7.28
N GLY A 110 -0.80 -14.84 -6.64
CA GLY A 110 -1.33 -14.64 -5.29
C GLY A 110 -0.52 -15.35 -4.20
N LYS A 111 0.73 -15.77 -4.47
CA LYS A 111 1.64 -16.21 -3.39
C LYS A 111 2.12 -15.04 -2.55
N ASN A 112 2.18 -13.84 -3.14
CA ASN A 112 2.46 -12.60 -2.44
C ASN A 112 1.20 -11.73 -2.43
N LYS A 113 0.36 -11.90 -1.41
CA LYS A 113 -0.92 -11.19 -1.26
C LYS A 113 -0.80 -9.92 -0.42
N ARG A 114 0.29 -9.81 0.33
CA ARG A 114 0.44 -8.82 1.39
C ARG A 114 1.13 -7.55 0.93
N THR A 115 2.19 -7.67 0.12
CA THR A 115 3.13 -6.55 -0.10
C THR A 115 2.44 -5.29 -0.61
N ILE A 116 1.64 -5.40 -1.66
CA ILE A 116 0.96 -4.23 -2.24
C ILE A 116 -0.03 -3.62 -1.25
N ALA A 117 -0.78 -4.46 -0.53
CA ALA A 117 -1.73 -3.99 0.46
C ALA A 117 -1.03 -3.30 1.65
N HIS A 118 0.14 -3.78 2.07
CA HIS A 118 0.97 -3.18 3.12
C HIS A 118 1.48 -1.79 2.71
N GLU A 119 2.07 -1.67 1.52
CA GLU A 119 2.54 -0.37 1.02
C GLU A 119 1.39 0.62 0.82
N LEU A 120 0.21 0.12 0.41
CA LEU A 120 -1.01 0.92 0.36
C LEU A 120 -1.45 1.40 1.74
N GLY A 121 -1.16 0.67 2.81
CA GLY A 121 -1.45 1.09 4.18
C GLY A 121 -0.64 2.33 4.56
N HIS A 122 0.64 2.36 4.18
CA HIS A 122 1.49 3.53 4.37
C HIS A 122 0.99 4.76 3.58
N ILE A 123 0.51 4.57 2.35
CA ILE A 123 -0.16 5.64 1.58
C ILE A 123 -1.38 6.22 2.32
N LEU A 124 -2.11 5.37 3.02
CA LEU A 124 -3.28 5.74 3.81
C LEU A 124 -2.92 6.29 5.19
N GLY A 125 -1.63 6.50 5.46
CA GLY A 125 -1.12 7.10 6.69
C GLY A 125 -1.12 6.14 7.88
N LEU A 126 -1.14 4.83 7.63
CA LEU A 126 -0.89 3.82 8.65
C LEU A 126 0.61 3.64 8.88
N ASP A 127 0.97 3.34 10.11
CA ASP A 127 2.32 3.04 10.54
C ASP A 127 2.39 1.62 11.14
N HIS A 128 3.61 1.14 11.35
CA HIS A 128 3.83 -0.12 12.05
C HIS A 128 3.45 0.06 13.53
N PRO A 129 2.64 -0.83 14.13
CA PRO A 129 2.17 -0.67 15.52
C PRO A 129 3.24 -1.02 16.58
N HIS A 130 4.43 -1.43 16.16
CA HIS A 130 5.54 -1.82 17.02
C HIS A 130 6.81 -1.04 16.66
N ALA A 131 7.70 -0.82 17.62
CA ALA A 131 8.97 -0.16 17.36
C ALA A 131 9.88 -1.04 16.49
N ASN A 132 10.78 -0.39 15.76
CA ASN A 132 11.74 -1.06 14.88
C ASN A 132 12.55 -2.11 15.64
N ALA A 133 12.58 -3.33 15.09
CA ALA A 133 13.34 -4.48 15.58
C ALA A 133 13.06 -4.91 17.03
N LYS A 134 11.94 -4.49 17.64
CA LYS A 134 11.57 -4.86 19.02
C LYS A 134 10.22 -5.59 19.05
N PHE A 135 10.27 -6.89 19.29
CA PHE A 135 9.07 -7.72 19.40
C PHE A 135 8.22 -7.30 20.61
N GLU A 136 6.89 -7.35 20.48
CA GLU A 136 5.92 -6.96 21.50
C GLU A 136 6.10 -5.53 22.05
N SER A 137 6.72 -4.65 21.25
CA SER A 137 6.85 -3.24 21.57
C SER A 137 5.73 -2.40 20.95
N VAL A 138 5.69 -1.12 21.32
CA VAL A 138 4.77 -0.11 20.79
C VAL A 138 5.58 0.93 20.00
N ASN A 139 5.12 1.28 18.81
CA ASN A 139 5.67 2.40 18.06
C ASN A 139 5.10 3.72 18.61
N THR A 140 5.91 4.48 19.34
CA THR A 140 5.47 5.77 19.92
C THR A 140 5.25 6.86 18.88
N ALA A 141 5.70 6.67 17.64
CA ALA A 141 5.45 7.58 16.52
C ALA A 141 4.12 7.30 15.79
N ALA A 142 3.55 6.09 15.96
CA ALA A 142 2.26 5.74 15.38
C ALA A 142 1.10 6.48 16.08
N SER A 143 -0.10 6.48 15.49
CA SER A 143 -1.27 7.06 16.14
C SER A 143 -1.60 6.33 17.45
N LEU A 144 -2.25 7.02 18.41
CA LEU A 144 -2.68 6.39 19.67
C LEU A 144 -3.59 5.17 19.43
N LEU A 145 -4.39 5.19 18.36
CA LEU A 145 -5.25 4.08 17.95
C LEU A 145 -4.44 2.85 17.51
N GLU A 146 -3.35 3.06 16.78
CA GLU A 146 -2.44 1.98 16.37
C GLU A 146 -1.58 1.46 17.53
N GLN A 147 -1.23 2.33 18.48
CA GLN A 147 -0.51 1.94 19.70
C GLN A 147 -1.33 0.99 20.59
N ASN A 148 -2.67 1.08 20.51
CA ASN A 148 -3.59 0.24 21.27
C ASN A 148 -3.85 -1.15 20.65
N ILE A 149 -3.26 -1.45 19.49
CA ILE A 149 -3.37 -2.78 18.87
C ILE A 149 -2.67 -3.80 19.77
N THR A 150 -3.39 -4.84 20.18
CA THR A 150 -2.90 -5.88 21.08
C THR A 150 -1.85 -6.77 20.42
N ASN A 151 -1.04 -7.47 21.22
CA ASN A 151 -0.05 -8.40 20.67
C ASN A 151 -0.69 -9.57 19.90
N GLU A 152 -1.90 -9.99 20.28
CA GLU A 152 -2.67 -11.00 19.51
C GLU A 152 -3.09 -10.47 18.14
N GLU A 153 -3.63 -9.24 18.07
CA GLU A 153 -3.98 -8.62 16.79
C GLU A 153 -2.75 -8.39 15.91
N LYS A 154 -1.60 -8.02 16.49
CA LYS A 154 -0.34 -7.81 15.76
C LYS A 154 0.12 -9.04 14.97
N LYS A 155 -0.20 -10.27 15.42
CA LYS A 155 0.23 -11.51 14.74
C LYS A 155 -0.30 -11.64 13.31
N TYR A 156 -1.49 -11.09 13.06
CA TYR A 156 -2.15 -11.15 11.76
C TYR A 156 -2.30 -9.76 11.12
N ASN A 157 -1.75 -8.72 11.76
CA ASN A 157 -1.97 -7.35 11.34
C ASN A 157 -1.21 -7.03 10.04
N LEU A 158 -1.93 -6.42 9.09
CA LEU A 158 -1.39 -6.01 7.80
C LEU A 158 -0.17 -5.10 7.96
N MET A 159 -0.13 -4.23 8.97
CA MET A 159 0.91 -3.23 9.15
C MET A 159 2.08 -3.69 10.02
N CYS A 160 2.13 -4.93 10.51
CA CYS A 160 3.33 -5.40 11.24
C CYS A 160 4.49 -5.70 10.29
N GLN A 161 5.73 -5.38 10.64
CA GLN A 161 6.88 -5.67 9.78
C GLN A 161 7.08 -7.19 9.61
N GLY A 162 7.67 -7.61 8.48
CA GLY A 162 7.82 -9.03 8.17
C GLY A 162 8.56 -9.83 9.26
N TRP A 163 9.59 -9.25 9.89
CA TRP A 163 10.30 -9.91 10.99
C TRP A 163 9.41 -10.11 12.23
N TYR A 164 8.43 -9.24 12.47
CA TYR A 164 7.50 -9.38 13.60
C TYR A 164 6.61 -10.60 13.37
N ILE A 165 6.03 -10.69 12.17
CA ILE A 165 5.19 -11.82 11.75
C ILE A 165 5.95 -13.14 11.80
N GLN A 166 7.20 -13.15 11.32
CA GLN A 166 8.08 -14.31 11.39
C GLN A 166 8.38 -14.72 12.84
N LYS A 167 8.65 -13.76 13.74
CA LYS A 167 8.83 -14.06 15.18
C LYS A 167 7.57 -14.59 15.84
N ALA A 168 6.39 -14.19 15.37
CA ALA A 168 5.10 -14.72 15.81
C ALA A 168 4.79 -16.12 15.25
N ASN A 169 5.68 -16.69 14.41
CA ASN A 169 5.51 -17.99 13.76
C ASN A 169 4.26 -18.08 12.88
N ILE A 170 3.95 -16.99 12.16
CA ILE A 170 2.84 -16.89 11.21
C ILE A 170 3.40 -16.74 9.79
N ASP A 171 2.71 -17.28 8.77
CA ASP A 171 3.08 -17.02 7.38
C ASP A 171 2.88 -15.54 7.07
N LEU A 172 3.88 -14.91 6.44
CA LEU A 172 3.83 -13.49 6.12
C LEU A 172 2.59 -13.12 5.32
N ASN A 173 2.11 -13.99 4.42
CA ASN A 173 0.95 -13.73 3.57
C ASN A 173 -0.40 -14.00 4.24
N ASP A 174 -0.42 -14.47 5.48
CA ASP A 174 -1.62 -14.57 6.31
C ASP A 174 -1.83 -13.30 7.17
N ALA A 175 -0.80 -12.47 7.32
CA ALA A 175 -0.88 -11.19 8.03
C ALA A 175 -1.52 -10.09 7.15
N LEU A 176 -2.83 -10.19 6.95
CA LEU A 176 -3.63 -9.36 6.04
C LEU A 176 -4.72 -8.54 6.76
N VAL A 177 -4.81 -8.61 8.09
CA VAL A 177 -5.93 -8.05 8.85
C VAL A 177 -5.69 -6.58 9.20
N LEU A 178 -6.67 -5.73 8.92
CA LEU A 178 -6.76 -4.38 9.49
C LEU A 178 -7.66 -4.41 10.72
N THR A 179 -7.35 -3.57 11.70
CA THR A 179 -8.21 -3.33 12.87
C THR A 179 -9.17 -2.18 12.61
N GLU A 180 -10.28 -2.11 13.36
CA GLU A 180 -11.20 -0.95 13.30
C GLU A 180 -10.47 0.36 13.61
N ASN A 181 -9.54 0.33 14.58
CA ASN A 181 -8.66 1.46 14.91
C ASN A 181 -7.90 1.97 13.69
N GLN A 182 -7.33 1.09 12.88
CA GLN A 182 -6.64 1.47 11.64
C GLN A 182 -7.62 2.07 10.62
N ILE A 183 -8.85 1.58 10.51
CA ILE A 183 -9.85 2.19 9.63
C ILE A 183 -10.18 3.62 10.10
N ILE A 184 -10.29 3.84 11.41
CA ILE A 184 -10.52 5.18 11.98
C ILE A 184 -9.35 6.11 11.67
N VAL A 185 -8.10 5.65 11.79
CA VAL A 185 -6.90 6.44 11.44
C VAL A 185 -6.92 6.86 9.96
N ILE A 186 -7.31 5.96 9.05
CA ILE A 186 -7.46 6.26 7.62
C ILE A 186 -8.51 7.38 7.42
N LEU A 187 -9.65 7.30 8.11
CA LEU A 187 -10.70 8.31 8.04
C LEU A 187 -10.21 9.66 8.56
N GLU A 188 -9.57 9.70 9.72
CA GLU A 188 -9.03 10.91 10.33
C GLU A 188 -8.00 11.57 9.41
N ASN A 189 -7.09 10.78 8.84
CA ASN A 189 -6.10 11.29 7.91
C ASN A 189 -6.74 11.81 6.63
N TYR A 190 -7.77 11.14 6.09
CA TYR A 190 -8.47 11.59 4.89
C TYR A 190 -9.22 12.91 5.13
N PHE A 191 -10.07 12.99 6.16
CA PHE A 191 -10.90 14.17 6.43
C PHE A 191 -10.10 15.36 6.96
N SER A 192 -8.96 15.12 7.63
CA SER A 192 -7.99 16.17 7.99
C SER A 192 -7.11 16.61 6.81
N LYS A 193 -7.40 16.10 5.62
CA LYS A 193 -6.63 16.31 4.38
C LYS A 193 -5.15 15.94 4.55
N LYS A 194 -4.77 15.04 5.45
CA LYS A 194 -3.38 14.57 5.60
C LYS A 194 -3.02 13.60 4.49
N LEU A 195 -3.99 12.80 4.03
CA LEU A 195 -3.84 11.99 2.82
C LEU A 195 -3.94 12.86 1.58
N ASN A 196 -3.20 12.50 0.53
CA ASN A 196 -3.16 13.25 -0.73
C ASN A 196 -2.66 14.70 -0.61
N LYS A 197 -2.04 15.11 0.52
CA LYS A 197 -1.36 16.41 0.64
C LYS A 197 -0.06 16.35 -0.16
N ASN A 198 -0.16 16.81 -1.40
CA ASN A 198 0.90 16.97 -2.38
C ASN A 198 2.26 17.35 -1.77
N TYR A 199 3.19 16.40 -1.76
CA TYR A 199 4.62 16.67 -1.88
C TYR A 199 5.09 16.22 -3.28
N SER A 200 4.80 17.08 -4.25
CA SER A 200 5.49 17.28 -5.53
C SER A 200 6.17 16.06 -6.21
N LEU A 201 5.40 15.22 -6.91
CA LEU A 201 5.92 14.58 -8.13
C LEU A 201 6.28 15.63 -9.20
N ALA A 202 5.68 16.83 -9.13
CA ALA A 202 5.95 17.96 -10.01
C ALA A 202 7.40 18.51 -9.94
N LYS A 203 8.10 18.37 -8.79
CA LYS A 203 9.51 18.78 -8.64
C LYS A 203 10.48 17.60 -8.54
N GLY A 204 10.04 16.46 -7.99
CA GLY A 204 10.89 15.28 -7.79
C GLY A 204 11.18 14.51 -9.08
N ILE A 205 10.20 14.34 -9.96
CA ILE A 205 10.39 13.54 -11.19
C ILE A 205 11.41 14.20 -12.14
N PHE A 206 11.48 15.53 -12.23
CA PHE A 206 12.45 16.23 -13.08
C PHE A 206 13.91 16.14 -12.62
N ASN A 207 14.17 16.00 -11.32
CA ASN A 207 15.54 15.95 -10.77
C ASN A 207 16.04 14.54 -10.48
N TYR A 208 15.16 13.55 -10.41
CA TYR A 208 15.56 12.15 -10.31
C TYR A 208 15.88 11.59 -11.70
N LYS A 209 17.02 10.90 -11.81
CA LYS A 209 17.44 10.07 -12.96
C LYS A 209 16.42 8.98 -13.38
N TRP A 210 15.23 8.98 -12.79
CA TRP A 210 14.04 8.18 -13.09
C TRP A 210 13.42 8.50 -14.46
N ILE A 211 13.61 9.71 -14.97
CA ILE A 211 13.47 10.01 -16.39
C ILE A 211 14.88 9.87 -16.96
N GLY A 212 15.14 8.77 -17.69
CA GLY A 212 16.32 8.75 -18.56
C GLY A 212 16.29 10.00 -19.45
N LYS A 213 17.45 10.56 -19.78
CA LYS A 213 17.58 11.72 -20.68
C LYS A 213 16.54 11.62 -21.81
N ILE A 214 15.70 12.64 -21.94
CA ILE A 214 14.87 12.87 -23.12
C ILE A 214 15.81 12.98 -24.33
#